data_AF-A0A959Z9S7-F1
#
_entry.id   AF-A0A959Z9S7-F1
#
_cell.length_a   1.000
_cell.length_b   1.000
_cell.length_c   1.000
_cell.angle_alpha   90.00
_cell.angle_beta   90.00
_cell.angle_gamma   90.00
#
_symmetry.space_group_name_H-M   'P 1'
#
loop_
_entity.id
_entity.type
_entity.pdbx_description
1 polymer ?
#
loop_
_entity_poly.entity_id
_entity_poly.type
_entity_poly.pdbx_seq_one_letter_code
_entity_poly.pdbx_strand_id
1 'polypeptide(L)'
;MADDKIFSEKEASDILIRAAKLQEELPEEGDEYIPGLTLSELKKMAKELGVDEKYVLRAIERPPAGGFSIKEKKPEENFFGTPFSREYEAVIEGELPPEHFDVIIEDLQFSNTMKQRRHTMTPVQIGRSVHAQIWGGLTRGQFQMSSRNGRTRMKMKTNPFFSFFVSMYPTFIASVVTIASLDERGVKLGAGVGIALITSVVALGFLIGTQINKWSTKALRKKFDDMVAKVDEENRELRQNLEQAENKEVQSEQTELLENRLRD
;
A
#
# COMPACT_ATOMS: atom_id res chain seq x y z
N MET A 1 40.96 33.73 -27.85
CA MET A 1 40.48 34.63 -26.78
C MET A 1 38.98 34.67 -26.94
N ALA A 2 38.27 33.80 -26.23
CA ALA A 2 36.81 33.73 -26.29
C ALA A 2 36.25 34.71 -25.28
N ASP A 3 35.28 35.50 -25.73
CA ASP A 3 34.67 36.65 -25.06
C ASP A 3 34.30 36.40 -23.59
N ASP A 4 34.85 37.20 -22.68
CA ASP A 4 34.31 37.43 -21.34
C ASP A 4 33.01 38.26 -21.44
N LYS A 5 31.98 37.65 -22.03
CA LYS A 5 30.67 38.28 -22.15
C LYS A 5 29.93 38.10 -20.83
N ILE A 6 29.75 39.20 -20.11
CA ILE A 6 28.97 39.23 -18.86
C ILE A 6 27.49 39.25 -19.25
N PHE A 7 26.75 38.22 -18.85
CA PHE A 7 25.31 38.11 -19.07
C PHE A 7 24.55 38.70 -17.88
N SER A 8 23.42 39.34 -18.15
CA SER A 8 22.49 39.73 -17.09
C SER A 8 21.82 38.50 -16.48
N GLU A 9 21.36 38.60 -15.23
CA GLU A 9 20.71 37.49 -14.51
C GLU A 9 19.50 36.91 -15.27
N LYS A 10 18.74 37.79 -15.93
CA LYS A 10 17.60 37.40 -16.77
C LYS A 10 18.05 36.65 -18.03
N GLU A 11 19.10 37.12 -18.70
CA GLU A 11 19.65 36.43 -19.88
C GLU A 11 20.25 35.07 -19.51
N ALA A 12 20.92 34.96 -18.37
CA ALA A 12 21.46 33.70 -17.87
C ALA A 12 20.33 32.68 -17.61
N SER A 13 19.25 33.11 -16.94
CA SER A 13 18.03 32.30 -16.75
C SER A 13 17.45 31.82 -18.08
N ASP A 14 17.25 32.74 -19.04
CA ASP A 14 16.67 32.41 -20.34
C ASP A 14 17.57 31.48 -21.18
N ILE A 15 18.89 31.56 -21.02
CA ILE A 15 19.85 30.67 -21.67
C ILE A 15 19.77 29.27 -21.03
N LEU A 16 19.73 29.17 -19.70
CA LEU A 16 19.64 27.88 -18.99
C LEU A 16 18.32 27.15 -19.29
N ILE A 17 17.20 27.86 -19.33
CA ILE A 17 15.89 27.28 -19.68
C ILE A 17 15.90 26.75 -21.12
N ARG A 18 16.48 27.50 -22.06
CA ARG A 18 16.62 27.06 -23.45
C ARG A 18 17.57 25.87 -23.59
N ALA A 19 18.66 25.85 -22.84
CA ALA A 19 19.60 24.73 -22.83
C ALA A 19 18.94 23.45 -22.29
N ALA A 20 18.18 23.54 -21.21
CA ALA A 20 17.43 22.39 -20.66
C ALA A 20 16.41 21.84 -21.65
N LYS A 21 15.66 22.71 -22.34
CA LYS A 21 14.72 22.30 -23.40
C LYS A 21 15.43 21.63 -24.58
N LEU A 22 16.56 22.18 -25.02
CA LEU A 22 17.35 21.59 -26.10
C LEU A 22 17.91 20.21 -25.71
N GLN A 23 18.27 20.03 -24.44
CA GLN A 23 18.70 18.73 -23.91
C GLN A 23 17.55 17.71 -23.85
N GLU A 24 16.31 18.15 -23.62
CA GLU A 24 15.12 17.30 -23.68
C GLU A 24 14.70 16.95 -25.13
N GLU A 25 14.93 17.85 -26.09
CA GLU A 25 14.52 17.68 -27.50
C GLU A 25 15.55 16.96 -28.39
N LEU A 26 16.84 16.98 -28.01
CA LEU A 26 17.90 16.27 -28.72
C LEU A 26 18.23 14.97 -27.98
N PRO A 27 17.64 13.82 -28.36
CA PRO A 27 18.24 12.55 -27.99
C PRO A 27 19.66 12.52 -28.57
N GLU A 28 20.67 12.31 -27.72
CA GLU A 28 22.03 12.04 -28.21
C GLU A 28 21.93 10.86 -29.20
N GLU A 29 22.55 11.00 -30.37
CA GLU A 29 22.55 9.99 -31.43
C GLU A 29 22.92 8.60 -30.87
N GLY A 30 21.90 7.76 -30.63
CA GLY A 30 22.07 6.35 -30.24
C GLY A 30 21.33 5.91 -28.97
N ASP A 31 20.89 6.83 -28.11
CA ASP A 31 20.19 6.42 -26.88
C ASP A 31 18.68 6.49 -27.08
N GLU A 32 18.11 5.31 -27.36
CA GLU A 32 16.69 5.01 -27.22
C GLU A 32 16.22 5.54 -25.86
N TYR A 33 15.14 6.31 -25.82
CA TYR A 33 14.62 6.87 -24.57
C TYR A 33 14.22 5.75 -23.62
N ILE A 34 15.09 5.41 -22.66
CA ILE A 34 14.80 4.47 -21.57
C ILE A 34 14.26 5.31 -20.40
N PRO A 35 12.94 5.32 -20.12
CA PRO A 35 12.41 6.00 -18.95
C PRO A 35 12.99 5.39 -17.67
N GLY A 36 13.93 6.09 -17.03
CA GLY A 36 14.60 5.58 -15.82
C GLY A 36 15.69 6.49 -15.24
N LEU A 37 15.98 6.25 -13.97
CA LEU A 37 17.16 6.69 -13.20
C LEU A 37 18.45 5.96 -13.60
N THR A 38 19.48 6.59 -14.18
CA THR A 38 20.80 5.95 -14.19
C THR A 38 21.38 5.85 -12.78
N LEU A 39 22.25 4.88 -12.52
CA LEU A 39 22.90 4.70 -11.21
C LEU A 39 23.66 5.96 -10.77
N SER A 40 24.32 6.63 -11.72
CA SER A 40 25.06 7.88 -11.51
C SER A 40 24.13 9.02 -11.10
N GLU A 41 22.99 9.18 -11.77
CA GLU A 41 21.97 10.18 -11.41
C GLU A 41 21.35 9.88 -10.05
N LEU A 42 21.07 8.61 -9.76
CA LEU A 42 20.54 8.18 -8.47
C LEU A 42 21.51 8.51 -7.32
N LYS A 43 22.82 8.28 -7.52
CA LYS A 43 23.87 8.65 -6.56
C LYS A 43 23.99 10.17 -6.40
N LYS A 44 23.89 10.92 -7.50
CA LYS A 44 23.95 12.39 -7.49
C LYS A 44 22.78 12.98 -6.69
N MET A 45 21.56 12.52 -6.95
CA MET A 45 20.38 12.90 -6.17
C MET A 45 20.49 12.49 -4.70
N ALA A 46 20.99 11.29 -4.41
CA ALA A 46 21.21 10.86 -3.03
C ALA A 46 22.17 11.80 -2.30
N LYS A 47 23.28 12.18 -2.96
CA LYS A 47 24.25 13.13 -2.42
C LYS A 47 23.64 14.52 -2.17
N GLU A 48 22.81 15.02 -3.08
CA GLU A 48 22.08 16.29 -2.92
C GLU A 48 21.09 16.24 -1.74
N LEU A 49 20.52 15.07 -1.46
CA LEU A 49 19.65 14.83 -0.32
C LEU A 49 20.39 14.46 0.98
N GLY A 50 21.73 14.46 0.97
CA GLY A 50 22.54 14.11 2.13
C GLY A 50 22.57 12.61 2.48
N VAL A 51 22.17 11.75 1.54
CA VAL A 51 22.21 10.29 1.67
C VAL A 51 23.55 9.77 1.11
N ASP A 52 24.32 9.07 1.95
CA ASP A 52 25.61 8.48 1.55
C ASP A 52 25.40 7.38 0.50
N GLU A 53 26.19 7.42 -0.57
CA GLU A 53 26.14 6.53 -1.73
C GLU A 53 26.17 5.04 -1.34
N LYS A 54 26.84 4.69 -0.24
CA LYS A 54 26.90 3.30 0.25
C LYS A 54 25.52 2.75 0.64
N TYR A 55 24.60 3.60 1.06
CA TYR A 55 23.23 3.18 1.40
C TYR A 55 22.37 3.00 0.15
N VAL A 56 22.63 3.78 -0.91
CA VAL A 56 21.98 3.61 -2.21
C VAL A 56 22.38 2.26 -2.81
N LEU A 57 23.68 1.94 -2.80
CA LEU A 57 24.18 0.65 -3.28
C LEU A 57 23.60 -0.51 -2.47
N ARG A 58 23.56 -0.41 -1.14
CA ARG A 58 22.92 -1.43 -0.28
C ARG A 58 21.42 -1.58 -0.53
N ALA A 59 20.71 -0.51 -0.86
CA ALA A 59 19.29 -0.58 -1.17
C ALA A 59 19.03 -1.29 -2.51
N ILE A 60 19.95 -1.15 -3.47
CA ILE A 60 19.92 -1.85 -4.75
C ILE A 60 20.28 -3.33 -4.59
N GLU A 61 21.34 -3.64 -3.82
CA GLU A 61 21.79 -5.01 -3.56
C GLU A 61 20.83 -5.82 -2.69
N ARG A 62 20.03 -5.13 -1.88
CA ARG A 62 19.05 -5.74 -0.98
C ARG A 62 17.66 -5.24 -1.33
N PRO A 63 17.15 -5.57 -2.53
CA PRO A 63 15.78 -5.24 -2.86
C PRO A 63 14.87 -5.88 -1.80
N PRO A 64 13.76 -5.22 -1.43
CA PRO A 64 12.79 -5.83 -0.53
C PRO A 64 12.45 -7.22 -1.07
N ALA A 65 12.53 -8.23 -0.20
CA ALA A 65 12.29 -9.63 -0.59
C ALA A 65 10.93 -9.71 -1.32
N GLY A 66 10.97 -10.02 -2.62
CA GLY A 66 9.77 -10.12 -3.47
C GLY A 66 9.62 -9.06 -4.57
N GLY A 67 10.53 -8.10 -4.76
CA GLY A 67 10.44 -7.14 -5.89
C GLY A 67 9.32 -6.09 -5.74
N PHE A 68 8.63 -6.06 -4.60
CA PHE A 68 7.63 -5.05 -4.25
C PHE A 68 8.07 -4.26 -3.02
N SER A 69 7.69 -2.98 -2.95
CA SER A 69 7.97 -2.14 -1.78
C SER A 69 6.70 -1.92 -0.97
N ILE A 70 6.69 -2.39 0.29
CA ILE A 70 5.63 -2.08 1.25
C ILE A 70 6.07 -0.88 2.10
N LYS A 71 5.41 0.25 1.91
CA LYS A 71 5.56 1.44 2.75
C LYS A 71 4.45 1.45 3.79
N GLU A 72 4.82 1.40 5.06
CA GLU A 72 3.91 1.68 6.17
C GLU A 72 3.99 3.18 6.50
N LYS A 73 2.93 3.93 6.17
CA LYS A 73 2.85 5.33 6.59
C LYS A 73 2.42 5.35 8.05
N LYS A 74 3.36 5.69 8.94
CA LYS A 74 3.06 5.95 10.35
C LYS A 74 2.12 7.17 10.42
N PRO A 75 1.04 7.13 11.20
CA PRO A 75 0.21 8.31 11.37
C PRO A 75 0.98 9.39 12.11
N GLU A 76 0.62 10.63 11.80
CA GLU A 76 1.15 11.83 12.46
C GLU A 76 0.65 11.93 13.91
N GLU A 77 -0.51 11.32 14.21
CA GLU A 77 -1.15 11.39 15.52
C GLU A 77 -1.24 10.02 16.21
N ASN A 78 -0.69 9.97 17.42
CA ASN A 78 -0.83 8.85 18.35
C ASN A 78 -1.79 9.27 19.47
N PHE A 79 -2.76 8.43 19.78
CA PHE A 79 -3.64 8.60 20.93
C PHE A 79 -3.36 7.52 21.95
N PHE A 80 -2.91 7.94 23.14
CA PHE A 80 -2.46 7.03 24.19
C PHE A 80 -1.47 5.97 23.69
N GLY A 81 -0.49 6.39 22.87
CA GLY A 81 0.55 5.51 22.34
C GLY A 81 0.09 4.53 21.26
N THR A 82 -1.16 4.63 20.78
CA THR A 82 -1.65 3.83 19.65
C THR A 82 -1.93 4.71 18.43
N PRO A 83 -1.42 4.35 17.24
CA PRO A 83 -1.69 5.07 16.00
C PRO A 83 -3.19 5.10 15.68
N PHE A 84 -3.75 6.30 15.42
CA PHE A 84 -5.19 6.47 15.11
C PHE A 84 -5.58 5.99 13.71
N SER A 85 -4.62 5.82 12.81
CA SER A 85 -4.82 5.18 11.52
C SER A 85 -3.52 4.53 11.10
N ARG A 86 -3.59 3.40 10.41
CA ARG A 86 -2.40 2.85 9.73
C ARG A 86 -2.74 2.71 8.26
N GLU A 87 -1.86 3.24 7.43
CA GLU A 87 -1.93 3.11 5.99
C GLU A 87 -0.74 2.27 5.53
N TYR A 88 -1.06 1.20 4.82
CA TYR A 88 -0.09 0.33 4.19
C TYR A 88 -0.24 0.53 2.69
N GLU A 89 0.85 0.84 2.02
CA GLU A 89 0.91 1.01 0.57
C GLU A 89 1.94 0.05 0.01
N ALA A 90 1.52 -0.75 -0.98
CA ALA A 90 2.40 -1.61 -1.75
C ALA A 90 2.36 -1.18 -3.21
N VAL A 91 3.53 -1.12 -3.83
CA VAL A 91 3.67 -0.95 -5.29
C VAL A 91 4.35 -2.18 -5.83
N ILE A 92 3.65 -2.87 -6.72
CA ILE A 92 4.07 -4.09 -7.41
C ILE A 92 4.31 -3.73 -8.86
N GLU A 93 5.40 -4.25 -9.43
CA GLU A 93 5.68 -4.09 -10.84
C GLU A 93 4.78 -5.00 -11.67
N GLY A 94 4.24 -4.48 -12.76
CA GLY A 94 3.27 -5.18 -13.60
C GLY A 94 1.87 -4.63 -13.44
N GLU A 95 1.14 -4.59 -14.55
CA GLU A 95 -0.27 -4.27 -14.55
C GLU A 95 -1.08 -5.54 -14.43
N LEU A 96 -1.79 -5.71 -13.31
CA LEU A 96 -2.79 -6.75 -13.20
C LEU A 96 -4.01 -6.36 -14.06
N PRO A 97 -4.46 -7.19 -15.01
CA PRO A 97 -5.66 -6.92 -15.79
C PRO A 97 -6.90 -6.97 -14.89
N PRO A 98 -7.94 -6.18 -15.18
CA PRO A 98 -9.16 -6.18 -14.35
C PRO A 98 -9.85 -7.54 -14.24
N GLU A 99 -9.66 -8.42 -15.23
CA GLU A 99 -10.20 -9.79 -15.28
C GLU A 99 -9.53 -10.70 -14.25
N HIS A 100 -8.29 -10.40 -13.84
CA HIS A 100 -7.53 -11.16 -12.85
C HIS A 100 -7.65 -10.57 -11.43
N PHE A 101 -8.53 -9.59 -11.22
CA PHE A 101 -8.78 -9.06 -9.87
C PHE A 101 -9.44 -10.09 -8.95
N ASP A 102 -10.00 -11.17 -9.50
CA ASP A 102 -10.59 -12.26 -8.73
C ASP A 102 -9.59 -12.93 -7.77
N VAL A 103 -8.29 -12.91 -8.09
CA VAL A 103 -7.21 -13.47 -7.25
C VAL A 103 -7.21 -12.91 -5.83
N ILE A 104 -7.58 -11.63 -5.67
CA ILE A 104 -7.69 -11.01 -4.34
C ILE A 104 -9.08 -11.12 -3.73
N ILE A 105 -10.13 -11.35 -4.53
CA ILE A 105 -11.52 -11.35 -4.07
C ILE A 105 -11.76 -12.47 -3.04
N GLU A 106 -11.14 -13.63 -3.23
CA GLU A 106 -11.23 -14.73 -2.27
C GLU A 106 -10.73 -14.32 -0.87
N ASP A 107 -9.61 -13.59 -0.81
CA ASP A 107 -9.03 -13.11 0.45
C ASP A 107 -9.82 -11.96 1.07
N LEU A 108 -10.47 -11.14 0.23
CA LEU A 108 -11.37 -10.08 0.67
C LEU A 108 -12.64 -10.65 1.34
N GLN A 109 -13.16 -11.79 0.88
CA GLN A 109 -14.43 -12.36 1.34
C GLN A 109 -14.32 -13.22 2.62
N PHE A 110 -13.13 -13.61 3.04
CA PHE A 110 -12.94 -14.68 4.05
C PHE A 110 -13.07 -14.25 5.53
N SER A 111 -14.01 -13.36 5.85
CA SER A 111 -14.51 -13.22 7.22
C SER A 111 -15.53 -14.35 7.49
N ASN A 112 -15.01 -15.56 7.75
CA ASN A 112 -15.80 -16.78 7.99
C ASN A 112 -16.88 -16.65 9.08
N THR A 113 -16.79 -15.66 9.97
CA THR A 113 -17.78 -15.41 11.03
C THR A 113 -19.09 -14.78 10.49
N MET A 114 -19.12 -14.30 9.24
CA MET A 114 -20.30 -13.71 8.60
C MET A 114 -20.62 -14.33 7.23
N LYS A 115 -20.43 -15.65 7.06
CA LYS A 115 -20.85 -16.38 5.83
C LYS A 115 -22.33 -16.18 5.45
N GLN A 116 -23.18 -15.68 6.34
CA GLN A 116 -24.60 -15.41 6.08
C GLN A 116 -24.93 -13.98 5.59
N ARG A 117 -24.01 -13.01 5.61
CA ARG A 117 -24.27 -11.66 5.09
C ARG A 117 -23.61 -11.42 3.74
N ARG A 118 -23.99 -12.24 2.75
CA ARG A 118 -23.52 -12.17 1.35
C ARG A 118 -23.88 -10.85 0.61
N HIS A 119 -24.62 -9.93 1.22
CA HIS A 119 -25.25 -8.81 0.50
C HIS A 119 -24.66 -7.41 0.73
N THR A 120 -23.69 -7.19 1.63
CA THR A 120 -23.30 -5.81 1.99
C THR A 120 -21.82 -5.44 1.83
N MET A 121 -20.97 -6.34 1.34
CA MET A 121 -19.54 -6.06 1.15
C MET A 121 -19.01 -6.65 -0.16
N THR A 122 -19.71 -6.41 -1.27
CA THR A 122 -19.17 -6.69 -2.60
C THR A 122 -18.04 -5.70 -2.91
N PRO A 123 -16.87 -6.19 -3.37
CA PRO A 123 -15.85 -5.31 -3.95
C PRO A 123 -16.48 -4.45 -5.04
N VAL A 124 -16.24 -3.14 -5.00
CA VAL A 124 -16.70 -2.22 -6.04
C VAL A 124 -15.54 -1.98 -6.98
N GLN A 125 -15.70 -2.43 -8.21
CA GLN A 125 -14.75 -2.19 -9.28
C GLN A 125 -15.15 -0.93 -10.06
N ILE A 126 -14.21 0.00 -10.19
CA ILE A 126 -14.36 1.23 -10.97
C ILE A 126 -13.20 1.24 -11.97
N GLY A 127 -13.47 0.82 -13.20
CA GLY A 127 -12.44 0.66 -14.24
C GLY A 127 -11.32 -0.28 -13.80
N ARG A 128 -10.07 0.21 -13.81
CA ARG A 128 -8.86 -0.52 -13.38
C ARG A 128 -8.55 -0.36 -11.89
N SER A 129 -9.56 -0.10 -11.07
CA SER A 129 -9.43 0.01 -9.62
C SER A 129 -10.52 -0.76 -8.88
N VAL A 130 -10.14 -1.39 -7.77
CA VAL A 130 -11.04 -2.15 -6.89
C VAL A 130 -11.00 -1.54 -5.51
N HIS A 131 -12.18 -1.25 -4.98
CA HIS A 131 -12.38 -0.79 -3.62
C HIS A 131 -13.11 -1.89 -2.84
N ALA A 132 -12.54 -2.29 -1.72
CA ALA A 132 -13.12 -3.31 -0.88
C ALA A 132 -12.96 -2.97 0.60
N GLN A 133 -13.69 -3.68 1.43
CA GLN A 133 -13.54 -3.60 2.88
C GLN A 133 -13.12 -4.94 3.39
N ILE A 134 -12.07 -4.93 4.20
CA ILE A 134 -11.47 -6.13 4.75
C ILE A 134 -11.63 -6.13 6.25
N TRP A 135 -11.77 -7.32 6.81
CA TRP A 135 -11.83 -7.54 8.24
C TRP A 135 -10.66 -8.40 8.68
N GLY A 136 -10.05 -7.99 9.79
CA GLY A 136 -9.10 -8.79 10.54
C GLY A 136 -9.45 -8.67 12.01
N GLY A 137 -10.07 -9.71 12.57
CA GLY A 137 -10.63 -9.66 13.91
C GLY A 137 -11.76 -8.64 14.02
N LEU A 138 -11.66 -7.72 14.99
CA LEU A 138 -12.65 -6.67 15.23
C LEU A 138 -12.30 -5.34 14.52
N THR A 139 -11.26 -5.32 13.70
CA THR A 139 -10.83 -4.12 12.96
C THR A 139 -11.25 -4.22 11.49
N ARG A 140 -11.80 -3.11 10.99
CA ARG A 140 -12.13 -2.91 9.57
C ARG A 140 -11.01 -2.12 8.89
N GLY A 141 -10.60 -2.59 7.72
CA GLY A 141 -9.74 -1.88 6.79
C GLY A 141 -10.51 -1.51 5.52
N GLN A 142 -10.15 -0.37 4.92
CA GLN A 142 -10.48 -0.03 3.55
C GLN A 142 -9.31 -0.46 2.68
N PHE A 143 -9.59 -1.31 1.71
CA PHE A 143 -8.64 -1.77 0.72
C PHE A 143 -8.94 -1.09 -0.62
N GLN A 144 -7.90 -0.63 -1.29
CA GLN A 144 -7.97 -0.06 -2.62
C GLN A 144 -6.82 -0.61 -3.45
N MET A 145 -7.13 -1.20 -4.60
CA MET A 145 -6.15 -1.60 -5.60
C MET A 145 -6.36 -0.80 -6.87
N SER A 146 -5.28 -0.38 -7.52
CA SER A 146 -5.33 0.30 -8.82
C SER A 146 -4.19 -0.19 -9.70
N SER A 147 -4.50 -0.61 -10.92
CA SER A 147 -3.54 -1.08 -11.92
C SER A 147 -3.45 -0.07 -13.06
N ARG A 148 -2.33 0.67 -13.15
CA ARG A 148 -2.06 1.72 -14.15
C ARG A 148 -0.55 1.95 -14.33
N ASN A 149 -0.14 2.34 -15.54
CA ASN A 149 1.22 2.74 -15.90
C ASN A 149 2.29 1.68 -15.60
N GLY A 150 2.06 0.43 -16.01
CA GLY A 150 3.01 -0.66 -15.80
C GLY A 150 3.04 -1.20 -14.36
N ARG A 151 2.15 -0.72 -13.46
CA ARG A 151 2.26 -0.97 -12.01
C ARG A 151 0.91 -1.20 -11.34
N THR A 152 0.92 -2.05 -10.32
CA THR A 152 -0.23 -2.32 -9.46
C THR A 152 0.03 -1.71 -8.09
N ARG A 153 -0.81 -0.75 -7.69
CA ARG A 153 -0.73 -0.08 -6.40
C ARG A 153 -1.85 -0.59 -5.51
N MET A 154 -1.48 -1.11 -4.35
CA MET A 154 -2.40 -1.58 -3.32
C MET A 154 -2.28 -0.68 -2.10
N LYS A 155 -3.41 -0.25 -1.55
CA LYS A 155 -3.51 0.58 -0.37
C LYS A 155 -4.47 -0.04 0.62
N MET A 156 -4.06 -0.11 1.87
CA MET A 156 -4.90 -0.56 2.97
C MET A 156 -4.88 0.49 4.06
N LYS A 157 -6.02 1.13 4.30
CA LYS A 157 -6.22 2.06 5.41
C LYS A 157 -7.02 1.38 6.50
N THR A 158 -6.43 1.26 7.69
CA THR A 158 -7.11 0.73 8.87
C THR A 158 -7.60 1.87 9.76
N ASN A 159 -8.82 1.72 10.27
CA ASN A 159 -9.37 2.63 11.27
C ASN A 159 -9.60 1.88 12.59
N PRO A 160 -8.74 2.07 13.60
CA PRO A 160 -8.85 1.46 14.92
C PRO A 160 -10.01 2.00 15.76
N PHE A 161 -10.62 3.13 15.37
CA PHE A 161 -11.72 3.75 16.11
C PHE A 161 -12.87 2.78 16.34
N PHE A 162 -13.22 1.98 15.33
CA PHE A 162 -14.30 1.00 15.46
C PHE A 162 -13.98 -0.08 16.51
N SER A 163 -12.75 -0.59 16.52
CA SER A 163 -12.33 -1.59 17.51
C SER A 163 -12.34 -1.03 18.92
N PHE A 164 -11.91 0.22 19.08
CA PHE A 164 -12.00 0.93 20.35
C PHE A 164 -13.44 1.09 20.83
N PHE A 165 -14.33 1.54 19.94
CA PHE A 165 -15.73 1.74 20.24
C PHE A 165 -16.44 0.43 20.63
N VAL A 166 -16.21 -0.65 19.86
CA VAL A 166 -16.77 -1.98 20.16
C VAL A 166 -16.29 -2.51 21.50
N SER A 167 -15.06 -2.18 21.94
CA SER A 167 -14.59 -2.57 23.27
C SER A 167 -15.13 -1.67 24.40
N MET A 168 -15.08 -0.35 24.24
CA MET A 168 -15.43 0.56 25.34
C MET A 168 -16.94 0.71 25.55
N TYR A 169 -17.73 0.71 24.48
CA TYR A 169 -19.16 1.01 24.58
C TYR A 169 -19.92 -0.04 25.41
N PRO A 170 -19.77 -1.35 25.19
CA PRO A 170 -20.42 -2.36 26.03
C PRO A 170 -19.93 -2.32 27.48
N THR A 171 -18.63 -2.08 27.69
CA THR A 171 -18.04 -1.97 29.03
C THR A 171 -18.59 -0.77 29.79
N PHE A 172 -18.76 0.37 29.12
CA PHE A 172 -19.38 1.55 29.69
C PHE A 172 -20.83 1.28 30.08
N ILE A 173 -21.65 0.71 29.19
CA ILE A 173 -23.05 0.38 29.50
C ILE A 173 -23.13 -0.64 30.64
N ALA A 174 -22.32 -1.69 30.60
CA ALA A 174 -22.28 -2.69 31.66
C ALA A 174 -21.93 -2.05 33.01
N SER A 175 -21.01 -1.07 33.04
CA SER A 175 -20.66 -0.36 34.27
C SER A 175 -21.83 0.44 34.85
N VAL A 176 -22.58 1.16 33.99
CA VAL A 176 -23.75 1.95 34.39
C VAL A 176 -24.86 1.03 34.92
N VAL A 177 -25.16 -0.05 34.20
CA VAL A 177 -26.17 -1.04 34.61
C VAL A 177 -25.79 -1.72 35.92
N THR A 178 -24.51 -2.07 36.10
CA THR A 178 -24.02 -2.70 37.33
C THR A 178 -24.20 -1.77 38.54
N ILE A 179 -23.89 -0.48 38.39
CA ILE A 179 -24.05 0.50 39.47
C ILE A 179 -25.53 0.72 39.80
N ALA A 180 -26.37 0.88 38.79
CA ALA A 180 -27.82 1.00 38.99
C ALA A 180 -28.39 -0.22 39.73
N SER A 181 -27.98 -1.44 39.35
CA SER A 181 -28.43 -2.68 40.01
C SER A 181 -27.94 -2.81 41.45
N LEU A 182 -26.76 -2.28 41.79
CA LEU A 182 -26.25 -2.28 43.17
C LEU A 182 -27.01 -1.29 44.06
N ASP A 183 -27.39 -0.14 43.52
CA ASP A 183 -28.20 0.86 44.23
C ASP A 183 -29.60 0.32 44.56
N GLU A 184 -30.25 -0.36 43.60
CA GLU A 184 -31.54 -1.03 43.81
C GLU A 184 -31.48 -2.12 44.90
N ARG A 185 -30.32 -2.75 45.10
CA ARG A 185 -30.09 -3.76 46.15
C ARG A 185 -29.78 -3.16 47.52
N GLY A 186 -29.88 -1.84 47.67
CA GLY A 186 -29.65 -1.13 48.93
C GLY A 186 -28.17 -0.92 49.27
N VAL A 187 -27.26 -1.24 48.34
CA VAL A 187 -25.84 -0.93 48.50
C VAL A 187 -25.64 0.54 48.16
N LYS A 188 -25.74 1.41 49.17
CA LYS A 188 -25.52 2.86 49.03
C LYS A 188 -24.05 3.14 48.74
N LEU A 189 -23.65 2.98 47.48
CA LEU A 189 -22.34 3.39 47.01
C LEU A 189 -22.33 4.92 46.96
N GLY A 190 -21.57 5.54 47.87
CA GLY A 190 -21.33 6.98 47.78
C GLY A 190 -20.78 7.34 46.39
N ALA A 191 -21.10 8.54 45.90
CA ALA A 191 -20.75 8.98 44.54
C ALA A 191 -19.27 8.74 44.17
N GLY A 192 -18.35 8.90 45.12
CA GLY A 192 -16.92 8.61 44.92
C GLY A 192 -16.59 7.15 44.61
N VAL A 193 -17.27 6.19 45.26
CA VAL A 193 -17.04 4.76 45.03
C VAL A 193 -17.64 4.34 43.68
N GLY A 194 -18.80 4.88 43.33
CA GLY A 194 -19.42 4.67 42.02
C GLY A 194 -18.49 5.12 40.88
N ILE A 195 -17.95 6.35 40.97
CA ILE A 195 -17.01 6.88 39.96
C ILE A 195 -15.76 6.00 39.87
N ALA A 196 -15.17 5.61 41.00
CA ALA A 196 -13.98 4.76 41.03
C ALA A 196 -14.20 3.42 40.32
N LEU A 197 -15.35 2.78 40.55
CA LEU A 197 -15.72 1.53 39.89
C LEU A 197 -15.90 1.71 38.38
N ILE A 198 -16.60 2.75 37.92
CA ILE A 198 -16.72 3.05 36.48
C ILE A 198 -15.33 3.22 35.87
N THR A 199 -14.48 4.05 36.47
CA THR A 199 -13.13 4.29 35.93
C THR A 199 -12.29 3.02 35.87
N SER A 200 -12.38 2.13 36.86
CA SER A 200 -11.65 0.85 36.82
C SER A 200 -12.13 -0.07 35.70
N VAL A 201 -13.44 -0.16 35.49
CA VAL A 201 -14.06 -1.00 34.46
C VAL A 201 -13.73 -0.44 33.07
N VAL A 202 -13.82 0.88 32.89
CA VAL A 202 -13.42 1.56 31.65
C VAL A 202 -11.93 1.40 31.38
N ALA A 203 -11.06 1.56 32.39
CA ALA A 203 -9.62 1.34 32.24
C ALA A 203 -9.29 -0.10 31.83
N LEU A 204 -9.97 -1.09 32.41
CA LEU A 204 -9.82 -2.49 32.01
C LEU A 204 -10.30 -2.72 30.56
N GLY A 205 -11.46 -2.16 30.20
CA GLY A 205 -11.97 -2.20 28.83
C GLY A 205 -11.02 -1.56 27.82
N PHE A 206 -10.40 -0.44 28.19
CA PHE A 206 -9.37 0.24 27.41
C PHE A 206 -8.16 -0.68 27.17
N LEU A 207 -7.61 -1.30 28.22
CA LEU A 207 -6.48 -2.22 28.10
C LEU A 207 -6.80 -3.41 27.19
N ILE A 208 -7.96 -4.03 27.37
CA ILE A 208 -8.45 -5.12 26.52
C ILE A 208 -8.57 -4.64 25.06
N GLY A 209 -9.18 -3.47 24.85
CA GLY A 209 -9.35 -2.86 23.53
C GLY A 209 -8.03 -2.63 22.81
N THR A 210 -7.01 -2.09 23.50
CA THR A 210 -5.69 -1.88 22.90
C THR A 210 -5.03 -3.19 22.48
N GLN A 211 -5.20 -4.26 23.26
CA GLN A 211 -4.59 -5.55 22.97
C GLN A 211 -5.29 -6.25 21.79
N ILE A 212 -6.63 -6.20 21.75
CA ILE A 212 -7.39 -6.70 20.60
C ILE A 212 -7.03 -5.93 19.33
N ASN A 213 -6.85 -4.60 19.42
CA ASN A 213 -6.46 -3.78 18.29
C ASN A 213 -5.05 -4.17 17.77
N LYS A 214 -4.08 -4.40 18.66
CA LYS A 214 -2.75 -4.89 18.26
C LYS A 214 -2.81 -6.24 17.54
N TRP A 215 -3.63 -7.17 18.02
CA TRP A 215 -3.78 -8.47 17.37
C TRP A 215 -4.51 -8.37 16.02
N SER A 216 -5.58 -7.59 15.97
CA SER A 216 -6.39 -7.36 14.77
C SER A 216 -5.61 -6.66 13.66
N THR A 217 -4.81 -5.63 14.00
CA THR A 217 -3.94 -4.93 13.05
C THR A 217 -2.82 -5.81 12.52
N LYS A 218 -2.23 -6.68 13.35
CA LYS A 218 -1.27 -7.70 12.89
C LYS A 218 -1.92 -8.68 11.91
N ALA A 219 -3.14 -9.13 12.18
CA ALA A 219 -3.87 -10.02 11.29
C ALA A 219 -4.20 -9.34 9.94
N LEU A 220 -4.62 -8.06 9.97
CA LEU A 220 -4.84 -7.28 8.75
C LEU A 220 -3.56 -7.08 7.94
N ARG A 221 -2.45 -6.75 8.61
CA ARG A 221 -1.15 -6.62 7.95
C ARG A 221 -0.73 -7.92 7.26
N LYS A 222 -0.80 -9.04 7.97
CA LYS A 222 -0.47 -10.35 7.38
C LYS A 222 -1.32 -10.62 6.13
N LYS A 223 -2.63 -10.37 6.18
CA LYS A 223 -3.50 -10.51 5.01
C LYS A 223 -3.12 -9.60 3.86
N PHE A 224 -2.73 -8.36 4.15
CA PHE A 224 -2.24 -7.44 3.13
C PHE A 224 -0.96 -7.95 2.48
N ASP A 225 -0.02 -8.43 3.28
CA ASP A 225 1.23 -9.04 2.79
C ASP A 225 0.93 -10.28 1.93
N ASP A 226 -0.02 -11.13 2.35
CA ASP A 226 -0.46 -12.32 1.59
C ASP A 226 -1.10 -11.92 0.24
N MET A 227 -1.99 -10.90 0.23
CA MET A 227 -2.59 -10.40 -1.02
C MET A 227 -1.54 -9.80 -1.96
N VAL A 228 -0.56 -9.08 -1.42
CA VAL A 228 0.54 -8.51 -2.20
C VAL A 228 1.37 -9.62 -2.86
N ALA A 229 1.67 -10.68 -2.11
CA ALA A 229 2.41 -11.83 -2.64
C ALA A 229 1.65 -12.52 -3.78
N LYS A 230 0.33 -12.74 -3.63
CA LYS A 230 -0.49 -13.34 -4.69
C LYS A 230 -0.57 -12.49 -5.95
N VAL A 231 -0.72 -11.18 -5.81
CA VAL A 231 -0.74 -10.26 -6.96
C VAL A 231 0.62 -10.22 -7.67
N ASP A 232 1.71 -10.28 -6.91
CA ASP A 232 3.06 -10.37 -7.47
C ASP A 232 3.29 -11.70 -8.22
N GLU A 233 2.82 -12.82 -7.65
CA GLU A 233 2.86 -14.13 -8.30
C GLU A 233 2.07 -14.14 -9.62
N GLU A 234 0.81 -13.68 -9.60
CA GLU A 234 -0.04 -13.58 -10.79
C GLU A 234 0.59 -12.69 -11.87
N ASN A 235 1.16 -11.54 -11.48
CA ASN A 235 1.84 -10.65 -12.42
C ASN A 235 3.08 -11.30 -13.05
N ARG A 236 3.82 -12.12 -12.31
CA ARG A 236 4.97 -12.87 -12.85
C ARG A 236 4.53 -13.93 -13.83
N GLU A 237 3.47 -14.67 -13.52
CA GLU A 237 2.91 -15.67 -14.44
C GLU A 237 2.42 -15.02 -15.74
N LEU A 238 1.72 -13.89 -15.65
CA LEU A 238 1.28 -13.14 -16.83
C LEU A 238 2.46 -12.67 -17.69
N ARG A 239 3.54 -12.18 -17.08
CA ARG A 239 4.75 -11.79 -17.81
C ARG A 239 5.41 -12.98 -18.49
N GLN A 240 5.57 -14.09 -17.80
CA GLN A 240 6.14 -15.31 -18.38
C GLN A 240 5.29 -15.84 -19.55
N ASN A 241 3.97 -15.77 -19.44
CA ASN A 241 3.06 -16.18 -20.50
C ASN A 241 3.14 -15.25 -21.72
N LEU A 242 3.30 -13.94 -21.51
CA LEU A 242 3.50 -12.96 -22.58
C LEU A 242 4.86 -13.18 -23.28
N GLU A 243 5.94 -13.36 -22.53
CA GLU A 243 7.28 -13.65 -23.08
C GLU A 243 7.28 -14.97 -23.87
N GLN A 244 6.57 -16.00 -23.40
CA GLN A 244 6.44 -17.26 -24.12
C GLN A 244 5.60 -17.14 -25.39
N ALA A 245 4.58 -16.27 -25.40
CA ALA A 245 3.77 -16.00 -26.59
C ALA A 245 4.59 -15.26 -27.66
N GLU A 246 5.32 -14.21 -27.26
CA GLU A 246 6.20 -13.44 -28.14
C GLU A 246 7.29 -14.33 -28.76
N ASN A 247 7.94 -15.17 -27.94
CA ASN A 247 8.95 -16.10 -28.44
C ASN A 247 8.39 -17.13 -29.44
N LYS A 248 7.13 -17.56 -29.28
CA LYS A 248 6.48 -18.48 -30.23
C LYS A 248 6.16 -17.79 -31.55
N GLU A 249 5.69 -16.55 -31.52
CA GLU A 249 5.42 -15.76 -32.72
C GLU A 249 6.69 -15.53 -33.53
N VAL A 250 7.78 -15.10 -32.88
CA VAL A 250 9.09 -14.90 -33.52
C VAL A 250 9.63 -16.21 -34.12
N GLN A 251 9.46 -17.35 -33.44
CA GLN A 251 9.86 -18.66 -33.98
C GLN A 251 9.02 -19.07 -35.19
N SER A 252 7.70 -18.82 -35.19
CA SER A 252 6.86 -19.10 -36.35
C SER A 252 7.23 -18.25 -37.56
N GLU A 253 7.48 -16.95 -37.38
CA GLU A 253 7.90 -16.06 -38.46
C GLU A 253 9.26 -16.46 -39.05
N GLN A 254 10.23 -16.82 -38.19
CA GLN A 254 11.53 -17.30 -38.65
C GLN A 254 11.41 -18.61 -39.43
N THR A 255 10.52 -19.51 -39.02
CA THR A 255 10.28 -20.78 -39.70
C THR A 255 9.63 -20.57 -41.07
N GLU A 256 8.62 -19.71 -41.17
CA GLU A 256 7.98 -19.35 -42.45
C GLU A 256 8.95 -18.66 -43.42
N LEU A 257 9.81 -17.76 -42.93
CA LEU A 257 10.84 -17.11 -43.76
C LEU A 257 11.88 -18.11 -44.28
N LEU A 258 12.25 -19.11 -43.48
CA LEU A 258 13.16 -20.17 -43.90
C LEU A 258 12.50 -21.09 -44.94
N GLU A 259 11.23 -21.46 -44.75
CA GLU A 259 10.50 -22.28 -45.72
C GLU A 259 10.32 -21.57 -47.07
N ASN A 260 10.03 -20.27 -47.06
CA ASN A 260 9.93 -19.48 -48.30
C ASN A 260 11.28 -19.39 -49.02
N ARG A 261 12.40 -19.20 -48.29
CA ARG A 261 13.75 -19.20 -48.89
C ARG A 261 14.17 -20.54 -49.51
N LEU A 262 13.61 -21.65 -49.06
CA LEU A 262 13.90 -22.98 -49.60
C LEU A 262 13.06 -23.34 -50.83
N ARG A 263 12.00 -22.56 -51.11
CA ARG A 263 11.13 -22.75 -52.28
C ARG A 263 11.58 -21.98 -53.52
N ASP A 264 12.39 -20.94 -53.35
CA ASP A 264 13.03 -20.16 -54.42
C ASP A 264 14.38 -20.79 -54.85
#